data_AF-A0A925ZMH5-F1
#
_entry.id   AF-A0A925ZMH5-F1
#
_cell.length_a   1.000
_cell.length_b   1.000
_cell.length_c   1.000
_cell.angle_alpha   90.00
_cell.angle_beta   90.00
_cell.angle_gamma   90.00
#
_symmetry.space_group_name_H-M   'P 1'
#
loop_
_entity.id
_entity.type
_entity.pdbx_description
1 polymer ?
#
loop_
_entity_poly.entity_id
_entity_poly.type
_entity_poly.pdbx_seq_one_letter_code
_entity_poly.pdbx_strand_id
1 'polypeptide(L)' 'APRCATKLGIRTPGLMSGLAGIALQLVRLADPDAVPSVLSLDPPAASGAR' A
#
# COMPACT_ATOMS: atom_id res chain seq x y z
N ALA A 1 18.26 -19.49 -6.38
CA ALA A 1 18.05 -18.05 -6.13
C ALA A 1 16.85 -17.87 -5.21
N PRO A 2 16.90 -16.98 -4.20
CA PRO A 2 15.71 -16.60 -3.45
C PRO A 2 14.69 -16.05 -4.44
N ARG A 3 13.49 -16.62 -4.46
CA ARG A 3 12.39 -16.14 -5.31
C ARG A 3 11.52 -15.27 -4.44
N CYS A 4 11.53 -13.97 -4.70
CA CYS A 4 10.50 -13.06 -4.22
C CYS A 4 9.19 -13.37 -4.98
N ALA A 5 8.05 -13.06 -4.37
CA ALA A 5 6.67 -13.40 -4.76
C ALA A 5 6.14 -14.74 -4.21
N THR A 6 4.81 -14.79 -4.05
CA THR A 6 4.07 -15.95 -3.55
C THR A 6 4.25 -17.16 -4.48
N LYS A 7 4.56 -18.32 -3.89
CA LYS A 7 4.53 -19.61 -4.60
C LYS A 7 3.12 -19.82 -5.17
N LEU A 8 3.03 -20.49 -6.33
CA LEU A 8 1.78 -20.85 -7.04
C LEU A 8 1.11 -19.76 -7.90
N GLY A 9 1.74 -18.61 -8.13
CA GLY A 9 1.17 -17.56 -9.01
C GLY A 9 -0.07 -16.87 -8.42
N ILE A 10 -0.43 -17.20 -7.18
CA ILE A 10 -1.48 -16.52 -6.43
C ILE A 10 -0.93 -15.19 -5.97
N ARG A 11 -1.61 -14.10 -6.35
CA ARG A 11 -1.21 -12.75 -5.93
C ARG A 11 -1.38 -12.62 -4.40
N THR A 12 -0.36 -12.12 -3.71
CA THR A 12 -0.43 -11.88 -2.25
C THR A 12 -1.40 -10.73 -1.96
N PRO A 13 -2.39 -10.88 -1.06
CA PRO A 13 -3.34 -9.81 -0.74
C PRO A 13 -2.75 -8.70 0.16
N GLY A 14 -1.56 -8.91 0.72
CA GLY A 14 -0.95 -8.03 1.71
C GLY A 14 -0.62 -6.61 1.23
N LEU A 15 -0.37 -5.72 2.20
CA LEU A 15 -0.06 -4.32 1.96
C LEU A 15 1.39 -4.09 1.53
N MET A 16 2.37 -4.72 2.19
CA MET A 16 3.79 -4.44 1.93
C MET A 16 4.32 -5.12 0.67
N SER A 17 3.98 -6.39 0.49
CA SER A 17 4.51 -7.23 -0.60
C SER A 17 3.41 -7.80 -1.49
N GLY A 18 2.26 -7.14 -1.50
CA GLY A 18 1.06 -7.64 -2.17
C GLY A 18 0.25 -6.56 -2.88
N LEU A 19 -0.89 -6.98 -3.41
CA LEU A 19 -1.72 -6.18 -4.29
C LEU A 19 -2.38 -4.99 -3.61
N ALA A 20 -2.70 -5.11 -2.32
CA ALA A 20 -3.29 -4.01 -1.60
C ALA A 20 -2.34 -2.81 -1.59
N GLY A 21 -1.03 -3.05 -1.44
CA GLY A 21 -0.02 -1.99 -1.55
C GLY A 21 0.08 -1.37 -2.93
N ILE A 22 0.05 -2.21 -3.97
CA ILE A 22 0.07 -1.74 -5.37
C ILE A 22 -1.15 -0.87 -5.64
N ALA A 23 -2.34 -1.35 -5.28
CA ALA A 23 -3.58 -0.61 -5.44
C ALA A 23 -3.55 0.72 -4.67
N LEU A 24 -3.09 0.71 -3.40
CA LEU A 24 -2.95 1.91 -2.59
C LEU A 24 -2.04 2.95 -3.27
N GLN A 25 -0.89 2.53 -3.81
CA GLN A 25 0.03 3.45 -4.48
C GLN A 25 -0.50 3.97 -5.81
N LEU A 26 -1.27 3.16 -6.55
CA LEU A 26 -1.95 3.64 -7.75
C LEU A 26 -2.99 4.72 -7.43
N VAL A 27 -3.73 4.57 -6.33
CA VAL A 27 -4.66 5.62 -5.87
C VAL A 27 -3.89 6.85 -5.39
N ARG A 28 -2.79 6.67 -4.64
CA ARG A 28 -1.93 7.78 -4.19
C ARG A 28 -1.29 8.55 -5.35
N LEU A 29 -0.99 7.88 -6.45
CA LEU A 29 -0.48 8.54 -7.65
C LEU A 29 -1.54 9.46 -8.29
N ALA A 30 -2.82 9.12 -8.15
CA ALA A 30 -3.93 9.93 -8.64
C ALA A 30 -4.27 11.09 -7.70
N ASP A 31 -4.16 10.89 -6.39
CA ASP A 31 -4.42 11.92 -5.36
C ASP A 31 -3.49 11.73 -4.14
N PRO A 32 -2.30 12.38 -4.15
CA PRO A 32 -1.32 12.22 -3.08
C PRO A 32 -1.68 12.97 -1.80
N ASP A 33 -2.55 13.98 -1.88
CA ASP A 33 -2.97 14.78 -0.72
C ASP A 33 -4.06 14.06 0.09
N ALA A 34 -4.94 13.31 -0.58
CA ALA A 34 -5.94 12.49 0.09
C ALA A 34 -5.42 11.14 0.60
N VAL A 35 -4.38 10.57 -0.04
CA VAL A 35 -3.85 9.24 0.31
C VAL A 35 -2.48 9.33 0.99
N PRO A 36 -2.40 9.09 2.32
CA PRO A 36 -1.16 9.22 3.07
C PRO A 36 -0.13 8.13 2.70
N SER A 37 1.16 8.43 2.89
CA SER A 37 2.22 7.43 2.74
C SER A 37 2.25 6.47 3.93
N VAL A 38 1.78 5.24 3.73
CA VAL A 38 1.88 4.20 4.77
C VAL A 38 3.34 3.79 5.04
N LEU A 39 4.22 3.89 4.05
CA LEU A 39 5.65 3.57 4.21
C LEU A 39 6.37 4.59 5.11
N SER A 40 5.91 5.84 5.08
CA SER A 40 6.43 6.91 5.95
C SER A 40 5.70 6.98 7.30
N LEU A 41 4.67 6.16 7.49
CA LEU A 41 3.74 6.24 8.62
C LEU A 41 3.10 7.64 8.76
N ASP A 42 2.73 8.25 7.63
CA ASP A 42 2.01 9.51 7.61
C ASP A 42 0.68 9.39 8.39
N PRO A 43 0.24 10.45 9.08
CA PRO A 43 -1.05 10.46 9.75
C PRO A 43 -2.20 10.33 8.74
N PRO A 44 -3.39 9.83 9.16
CA PRO A 44 -4.54 9.75 8.27
C PRO A 44 -5.00 11.16 7.83
N ALA A 45 -5.36 11.33 6.56
CA ALA A 45 -5.78 12.61 5.98
C ALA A 45 -6.97 13.26 6.70
N ALA A 46 -7.83 12.46 7.35
CA ALA A 46 -8.97 12.91 8.14
C ALA A 46 -8.69 13.01 9.65
N SER A 47 -7.43 13.05 10.09
CA SER A 47 -7.06 13.14 11.51
C SER A 47 -7.36 14.52 12.11
N GLY A 48 -8.64 14.89 12.18
CA GLY A 48 -9.15 15.52 13.39
C GLY A 48 -8.96 14.52 14.52
N ALA A 49 -8.22 14.92 15.55
CA ALA A 49 -7.97 14.12 16.75
C ALA A 49 -9.23 13.38 17.18
N ARG A 50 -9.13 12.05 17.29
CA ARG A 50 -10.12 11.27 18.03
C ARG A 50 -9.67 11.16 19.47
#